data_AF-A0A7S1TFX2-F1
#
_entry.id   AF-A0A7S1TFX2-F1
#
_cell.length_a   1.000
_cell.length_b   1.000
_cell.length_c   1.000
_cell.angle_alpha   90.00
_cell.angle_beta   90.00
_cell.angle_gamma   90.00
#
_symmetry.space_group_name_H-M   'P 1'
#
loop_
_entity.id
_entity.type
_entity.pdbx_description
1 polymer ?
#
loop_
_entity_poly.entity_id
_entity_poly.type
_entity_poly.pdbx_seq_one_letter_code
_entity_poly.pdbx_strand_id
1 'polypeptide(L)'
;MLCCFGGRDVSPNLKRAETHVMEEVVRPVLPGCELITFLGRGTYGIVLLVRERSTREFFAVKIMNKHQLAREDVLGSVQLERQVLRDAGPHPFVVECHSGIQTRDAVVLGMGG
;
A
#
# COMPACT_ATOMS: atom_id res chain seq x y z
N MET A 1 -12.68 -0.05 -21.25
CA MET A 1 -12.01 -0.20 -22.56
C MET A 1 -10.55 0.16 -22.34
N LEU A 2 -9.65 -0.78 -22.66
CA LEU A 2 -8.23 -0.85 -22.27
C LEU A 2 -7.47 0.50 -22.33
N CYS A 3 -6.75 0.85 -21.25
CA CYS A 3 -5.54 1.65 -21.38
C CYS A 3 -4.37 0.71 -21.68
N CYS A 4 -3.80 0.85 -22.89
CA CYS A 4 -2.56 0.22 -23.28
C CYS A 4 -1.41 0.66 -22.35
N PHE A 5 -0.93 -0.22 -21.48
CA PHE A 5 0.40 -0.10 -20.90
C PHE A 5 1.42 -0.49 -21.97
N GLY A 6 1.75 0.47 -22.83
CA GLY A 6 3.01 0.41 -23.56
C GLY A 6 4.14 0.41 -22.52
N GLY A 7 4.85 -0.71 -22.45
CA GLY A 7 6.08 -0.83 -21.66
C GLY A 7 7.09 0.22 -22.14
N ARG A 8 7.13 1.36 -21.45
CA ARG A 8 8.28 2.25 -21.50
C ARG A 8 9.30 1.66 -20.57
N ASP A 9 10.43 1.22 -21.13
CA ASP A 9 11.61 0.86 -20.38
C ASP A 9 12.03 2.09 -19.56
N VAL A 10 11.63 2.11 -18.28
CA VAL A 10 11.93 3.19 -17.35
C VAL A 10 13.41 3.08 -17.01
N SER A 11 14.20 4.05 -17.47
CA SER A 11 15.65 4.09 -17.25
C SER A 11 16.00 3.85 -15.77
N PRO A 12 17.04 3.07 -15.46
CA PRO A 12 17.34 2.58 -14.11
C PRO A 12 17.56 3.69 -13.06
N ASN A 13 17.97 4.89 -13.48
CA ASN A 13 18.11 6.05 -12.60
C ASN A 13 16.78 6.58 -12.05
N LEU A 14 15.70 6.51 -12.82
CA LEU A 14 14.39 7.00 -12.39
C LEU A 14 13.80 6.09 -11.31
N LYS A 15 13.95 4.76 -11.48
CA LYS A 15 13.58 3.78 -10.44
C LYS A 15 14.30 4.07 -9.13
N ARG A 16 15.59 4.38 -9.16
CA ARG A 16 16.39 4.63 -7.94
C ARG A 16 15.96 5.89 -7.19
N ALA A 17 15.62 6.96 -7.92
CA ALA A 17 15.11 8.20 -7.34
C ALA A 17 13.70 8.01 -6.76
N GLU A 18 12.80 7.35 -7.49
CA GLU A 18 11.45 7.03 -7.00
C GLU A 18 11.49 6.15 -5.75
N THR A 19 12.41 5.18 -5.70
CA THR A 19 12.54 4.29 -4.53
C THR A 19 13.01 5.05 -3.29
N HIS A 20 13.97 5.98 -3.41
CA HIS A 20 14.43 6.82 -2.29
C HIS A 20 13.30 7.69 -1.73
N VAL A 21 12.56 8.37 -2.60
CA VAL A 21 11.42 9.21 -2.19
C VAL A 21 10.36 8.37 -1.50
N MET A 22 10.08 7.18 -2.02
CA MET A 22 9.12 6.27 -1.38
C MET A 22 9.61 5.75 -0.03
N GLU A 23 10.92 5.54 0.13
CA GLU A 23 11.51 5.11 1.41
C GLU A 23 11.35 6.18 2.50
N GLU A 24 11.44 7.47 2.16
CA GLU A 24 11.14 8.57 3.08
C GLU A 24 9.67 8.60 3.50
N VAL A 25 8.75 8.19 2.62
CA VAL A 25 7.32 8.05 2.96
C VAL A 25 7.09 6.82 3.85
N VAL A 26 7.75 5.70 3.54
CA VAL A 26 7.57 4.42 4.24
C VAL A 26 8.11 4.48 5.66
N ARG A 27 9.30 5.04 5.89
CA ARG A 27 9.96 5.05 7.21
C ARG A 27 9.11 5.59 8.37
N PRO A 28 8.49 6.78 8.27
CA PRO A 28 7.65 7.31 9.36
C PRO A 28 6.30 6.61 9.47
N VAL A 29 5.81 6.02 8.38
CA VAL A 29 4.47 5.42 8.30
C VAL A 29 4.47 3.94 8.70
N LEU A 30 5.56 3.22 8.43
CA LEU A 30 5.77 1.79 8.66
C LEU A 30 7.14 1.55 9.33
N PRO A 31 7.33 1.99 10.59
CA PRO A 31 8.57 1.74 11.31
C PRO A 31 8.78 0.23 11.46
N GLY A 32 9.97 -0.25 11.12
CA GLY A 32 10.30 -1.68 11.16
C GLY A 32 10.08 -2.44 9.84
N CYS A 33 9.56 -1.78 8.80
CA CYS A 33 9.47 -2.35 7.46
C CYS A 33 10.61 -1.85 6.55
N GLU A 34 10.96 -2.68 5.57
CA GLU A 34 11.89 -2.36 4.49
C GLU A 34 11.13 -2.29 3.17
N LEU A 35 11.28 -1.20 2.42
CA LEU A 35 10.71 -1.08 1.09
C LEU A 35 11.46 -2.01 0.12
N ILE A 36 10.72 -2.89 -0.55
CA ILE A 36 11.28 -3.83 -1.54
C ILE A 36 11.05 -3.29 -2.95
N THR A 37 9.80 -2.96 -3.27
CA THR A 37 9.47 -2.37 -4.57
C THR A 37 8.16 -1.61 -4.54
N PHE A 38 7.98 -0.74 -5.52
CA PHE A 38 6.68 -0.14 -5.83
C PHE A 38 5.84 -1.13 -6.65
N LEU A 39 4.57 -1.32 -6.26
CA LEU A 39 3.63 -2.19 -6.97
C LEU A 39 2.68 -1.40 -7.87
N GLY A 40 2.27 -0.20 -7.47
CA GLY A 40 1.36 0.61 -8.28
C GLY A 40 0.81 1.85 -7.58
N ARG A 41 0.15 2.71 -8.36
CA ARG A 41 -0.68 3.81 -7.86
C ARG A 41 -2.14 3.40 -7.96
N GLY A 42 -2.87 3.49 -6.85
CA GLY A 42 -4.33 3.40 -6.82
C GLY A 42 -4.97 4.79 -6.82
N THR A 43 -6.31 4.82 -6.81
CA THR A 43 -7.10 6.06 -6.83
C THR A 43 -6.79 7.00 -5.66
N TYR A 44 -6.60 6.43 -4.47
CA TYR A 44 -6.44 7.19 -3.22
C TYR A 44 -5.01 7.18 -2.67
N GLY A 45 -4.06 6.58 -3.39
CA GLY A 45 -2.69 6.45 -2.88
C GLY A 45 -1.81 5.45 -3.62
N ILE A 46 -0.81 4.93 -2.92
CA ILE A 46 0.23 4.07 -3.49
C ILE A 46 0.21 2.68 -2.86
N VAL A 47 0.64 1.68 -3.63
CA VAL A 47 0.79 0.29 -3.20
C VAL A 47 2.26 -0.10 -3.30
N LEU A 48 2.81 -0.56 -2.19
CA LEU A 48 4.22 -0.89 -2.03
C LEU A 48 4.38 -2.32 -1.54
N LEU A 49 5.38 -3.03 -2.04
CA LEU A 49 5.84 -4.27 -1.45
C LEU A 49 6.87 -3.93 -0.37
N VAL A 50 6.58 -4.33 0.86
CA VAL A 50 7.51 -4.17 1.98
C VAL A 50 7.83 -5.53 2.59
N ARG A 51 8.97 -5.61 3.27
CA ARG A 51 9.34 -6.75 4.11
C ARG A 51 9.39 -6.29 5.56
N GLU A 52 8.66 -6.95 6.44
CA GLU A 52 8.76 -6.69 7.88
C GLU A 52 10.11 -7.23 8.40
N ARG A 53 10.87 -6.42 9.15
CA ARG A 53 12.23 -6.80 9.57
C ARG A 53 12.26 -7.92 10.61
N SER A 54 11.25 -8.00 11.47
CA SER A 54 11.14 -8.99 12.55
C SER A 54 10.82 -10.39 12.02
N THR A 55 9.79 -10.51 11.20
CA THR A 55 9.26 -11.78 10.67
C THR A 55 9.90 -12.17 9.35
N ARG A 56 10.45 -11.20 8.61
CA ARG A 56 10.90 -11.30 7.21
C ARG A 56 9.77 -11.62 6.22
N GLU A 57 8.52 -11.48 6.64
CA GLU A 57 7.37 -11.68 5.77
C GLU A 57 7.18 -10.48 4.84
N PHE A 58 6.62 -10.77 3.66
CA PHE A 58 6.34 -9.78 2.63
C PHE A 58 4.88 -9.35 2.69
N PHE A 59 4.65 -8.04 2.60
CA PHE A 59 3.32 -7.45 2.61
C PHE A 59 3.15 -6.45 1.47
N ALA A 60 1.98 -6.45 0.86
CA ALA A 60 1.53 -5.36 0.02
C ALA A 60 0.87 -4.31 0.93
N VAL A 61 1.45 -3.11 0.97
CA VAL A 61 0.94 -2.01 1.79
C VAL A 61 0.37 -0.91 0.91
N LYS A 62 -0.91 -0.61 1.13
CA LYS A 62 -1.65 0.48 0.49
C LYS A 62 -1.64 1.69 1.41
N ILE A 63 -0.90 2.74 1.04
CA ILE A 63 -0.83 4.02 1.76
C ILE A 63 -1.73 5.03 1.05
N MET A 64 -2.75 5.53 1.73
CA MET A 64 -3.77 6.43 1.18
C MET A 64 -3.76 7.79 1.88
N ASN A 65 -4.06 8.86 1.14
CA ASN A 65 -4.14 10.22 1.68
C ASN A 65 -5.48 10.44 2.40
N LYS A 66 -5.44 10.69 3.70
CA LYS A 66 -6.64 10.83 4.53
C LYS A 66 -7.47 12.07 4.20
N HIS A 67 -6.83 13.17 3.83
CA HIS A 67 -7.53 14.40 3.42
C HIS A 67 -8.31 14.20 2.12
N GLN A 68 -7.74 13.44 1.17
CA GLN A 68 -8.44 13.09 -0.06
C GLN A 68 -9.64 12.17 0.23
N LEU A 69 -9.44 11.12 1.04
CA LEU A 69 -10.52 10.21 1.43
C LEU A 69 -11.69 10.95 2.12
N ALA A 70 -11.38 11.94 2.97
CA ALA A 70 -12.39 12.75 3.66
C ALA A 70 -13.12 13.69 2.69
N ARG A 71 -12.38 14.34 1.78
CA ARG A 71 -12.97 15.25 0.78
C ARG A 71 -13.92 14.54 -0.17
N GLU A 72 -13.64 13.28 -0.50
CA GLU A 72 -14.45 12.47 -1.40
C GLU A 72 -15.51 11.62 -0.67
N ASP A 73 -15.61 11.74 0.67
CA ASP A 73 -16.54 11.00 1.54
C ASP A 73 -16.46 9.46 1.40
N VAL A 74 -15.25 8.94 1.17
CA VAL A 74 -15.01 7.49 0.96
C VAL A 74 -14.38 6.80 2.17
N LEU A 75 -14.29 7.49 3.32
CA LEU A 75 -13.74 6.91 4.56
C LEU A 75 -14.51 5.67 5.01
N GLY A 76 -15.84 5.67 4.89
CA GLY A 76 -16.68 4.51 5.22
C GLY A 76 -16.37 3.30 4.33
N SER A 77 -16.18 3.53 3.03
CA SER A 77 -15.79 2.48 2.08
C SER A 77 -14.44 1.86 2.41
N VAL A 78 -13.46 2.67 2.85
CA VAL A 78 -12.14 2.16 3.29
C VAL A 78 -12.25 1.34 4.58
N GLN A 79 -13.11 1.74 5.51
CA GLN A 79 -13.38 0.96 6.73
C GLN A 79 -14.05 -0.38 6.40
N LEU A 80 -14.99 -0.37 5.45
CA LEU A 80 -15.63 -1.58 4.95
C LEU A 80 -14.63 -2.50 4.25
N GLU A 81 -13.75 -1.98 3.38
CA GLU A 81 -12.68 -2.75 2.73
C GLU A 81 -11.83 -3.47 3.77
N ARG A 82 -11.40 -2.75 4.82
CA ARG A 82 -10.65 -3.33 5.93
C ARG A 82 -11.45 -4.40 6.69
N GLN A 83 -12.72 -4.17 6.96
CA GLN A 83 -13.55 -5.10 7.70
C GLN A 83 -13.77 -6.39 6.90
N VAL A 84 -14.15 -6.29 5.63
CA VAL A 84 -14.38 -7.44 4.74
C VAL A 84 -13.13 -8.31 4.65
N LEU A 85 -11.95 -7.71 4.47
CA LEU A 85 -10.69 -8.46 4.40
C LEU A 85 -10.28 -9.12 5.72
N ARG A 86 -10.76 -8.60 6.87
CA ARG A 86 -10.56 -9.23 8.18
C ARG A 86 -11.55 -10.37 8.40
N ASP A 87 -12.81 -10.15 8.08
CA ASP A 87 -13.90 -11.10 8.32
C ASP A 87 -13.82 -12.31 7.36
N ALA A 88 -13.22 -12.13 6.17
CA ALA A 88 -13.01 -13.21 5.21
C ALA A 88 -12.10 -14.33 5.74
N GLY A 89 -11.18 -14.01 6.66
CA GLY A 89 -10.19 -14.96 7.18
C GLY A 89 -9.22 -15.48 6.11
N PRO A 90 -8.31 -16.39 6.48
CA PRO A 90 -7.33 -16.95 5.56
C PRO A 90 -8.01 -17.87 4.54
N HIS A 91 -7.87 -17.53 3.26
CA HIS A 91 -8.41 -18.31 2.15
C HIS A 91 -7.43 -18.25 0.96
N PRO A 92 -7.21 -19.35 0.20
CA PRO A 92 -6.18 -19.43 -0.86
C PRO A 92 -6.36 -18.42 -2.02
N PHE A 93 -7.49 -17.73 -2.10
CA PHE A 93 -7.78 -16.73 -3.14
C PHE A 93 -8.14 -15.36 -2.59
N VAL A 94 -8.11 -15.16 -1.26
CA VAL A 94 -8.45 -13.89 -0.62
C VAL A 94 -7.25 -13.44 0.18
N VAL A 95 -6.76 -12.23 -0.11
CA VAL A 95 -5.63 -11.67 0.62
C VAL A 95 -6.11 -11.24 2.00
N GLU A 96 -5.42 -11.68 3.05
CA GLU A 96 -5.75 -11.31 4.42
C GLU A 96 -5.27 -9.89 4.74
N CYS A 97 -6.09 -9.14 5.50
CA CYS A 97 -5.67 -7.86 6.07
C CYS A 97 -4.97 -8.07 7.42
N HIS A 98 -3.65 -8.23 7.37
CA HIS A 98 -2.80 -8.42 8.54
C HIS A 98 -2.82 -7.21 9.50
N SER A 99 -2.83 -5.98 8.96
CA SER A 99 -2.78 -4.77 9.78
C SER A 99 -3.45 -3.57 9.11
N GLY A 100 -3.90 -2.61 9.94
CA GLY A 100 -4.41 -1.34 9.47
C GLY A 100 -4.13 -0.22 10.45
N ILE A 101 -3.36 0.78 10.02
CA ILE A 101 -2.89 1.91 10.82
C ILE A 101 -3.46 3.20 10.24
N GLN A 102 -3.86 4.13 11.10
CA GLN A 102 -4.25 5.47 10.68
C GLN A 102 -3.35 6.49 11.38
N THR A 103 -2.82 7.43 10.61
CA THR A 103 -2.15 8.61 11.14
C THR A 103 -3.04 9.84 10.95
N ARG A 104 -2.51 11.02 11.28
CA ARG A 104 -3.20 12.29 11.03
C ARG A 104 -3.47 12.51 9.54
N ASP A 105 -2.54 12.08 8.67
CA ASP A 105 -2.56 12.43 7.25
C ASP A 105 -2.70 11.23 6.31
N ALA A 106 -2.53 9.99 6.82
CA ALA A 106 -2.59 8.78 6.01
C ALA A 106 -3.41 7.65 6.63
N VAL A 107 -3.98 6.81 5.76
CA VAL A 107 -4.57 5.51 6.12
C VAL A 107 -3.74 4.42 5.45
N VAL A 108 -3.34 3.41 6.20
CA VAL A 108 -2.42 2.36 5.76
C VAL A 108 -3.07 1.00 5.97
N LEU A 109 -3.12 0.19 4.92
CA LEU A 109 -3.60 -1.20 4.97
C LEU A 109 -2.45 -2.12 4.57
N GLY A 110 -2.06 -3.01 5.46
CA GLY A 110 -1.11 -4.10 5.20
C GLY A 110 -1.86 -5.37 4.85
N MET A 111 -1.58 -5.91 3.67
CA MET A 111 -2.21 -7.11 3.13
C MET A 111 -1.14 -8.15 2.79
N GLY A 112 -1.33 -9.39 3.23
CA GLY A 112 -0.38 -10.47 3.02
C GLY A 112 -0.88 -11.77 3.63
N GLY A 113 -0.42 -12.90 3.09
CA GLY A 113 -0.79 -14.26 3.46
C GLY A 113 0.05 -15.25 2.68
#